data_AF-A0A7W7R5A9-F1
#
_entry.id   AF-A0A7W7R5A9-F1
#
_cell.length_a   1.000
_cell.length_b   1.000
_cell.length_c   1.000
_cell.angle_alpha   90.00
_cell.angle_beta   90.00
_cell.angle_gamma   90.00
#
_symmetry.space_group_name_H-M   'P 1'
#
loop_
_entity.id
_entity.type
_entity.pdbx_description
1 polymer ?
#
loop_
_entity_poly.entity_id
_entity_poly.type
_entity_poly.pdbx_seq_one_letter_code
_entity_poly.pdbx_strand_id
1 'polypeptide(L)'
;MSFAGAMRTSPDDRAAISYAVAHDVVLVAGTGNLGSVVSYPAAFPGVVAVGAIDRQGNVWDHSNRGPEVTLVAPGVGIASAGNKSTTDYRYADGTSDSTAYVSAIAALVRAKYPALSAGQVIRRMITSAAAPPDHSQVPNDRYGYGIASPSKALAPNPAVDNGPKDNPLLTRVESQGAPDSSSPVAVPQAAGGSHGGGGGTPAWLYGAGGGVFVLLVLGVTFLVRRARRTAPVSAAVPTGVPVPGVYPPQQPHQAQYPQPHPQSPYPPQQYDPGADPRAR
;
A
#
# COMPACT_ATOMS: atom_id res chain seq x y z
N MET A 1 3.27 -8.32 -3.23
CA MET A 1 3.56 -9.33 -4.28
C MET A 1 2.81 -8.93 -5.53
N SER A 2 3.49 -8.24 -6.46
CA SER A 2 2.87 -7.71 -7.69
C SER A 2 3.22 -8.60 -8.90
N PHE A 3 2.99 -9.89 -8.73
CA PHE A 3 3.13 -10.90 -9.76
C PHE A 3 1.88 -11.79 -9.70
N ALA A 4 1.35 -12.11 -10.87
CA ALA A 4 0.24 -13.03 -11.07
C ALA A 4 0.58 -13.80 -12.34
N GLY A 5 0.66 -15.12 -12.25
CA GLY A 5 1.20 -15.89 -13.38
C GLY A 5 0.69 -17.32 -13.49
N ALA A 6 0.04 -17.85 -12.46
CA ALA A 6 -0.36 -19.24 -12.48
C ALA A 6 -1.79 -19.42 -11.93
N MET A 7 -2.61 -20.12 -12.71
CA MET A 7 -3.86 -20.75 -12.25
C MET A 7 -3.59 -21.95 -11.33
N ARG A 8 -2.30 -22.27 -11.10
CA ARG A 8 -1.82 -23.38 -10.27
C ARG A 8 -0.71 -22.88 -9.36
N THR A 9 -0.55 -23.50 -8.20
CA THR A 9 0.57 -23.21 -7.30
C THR A 9 1.35 -24.49 -7.02
N SER A 10 2.55 -24.38 -6.48
CA SER A 10 3.29 -25.52 -5.92
C SER A 10 3.05 -25.68 -4.41
N PRO A 11 3.29 -26.88 -3.84
CA PRO A 11 3.35 -27.06 -2.38
C PRO A 11 4.36 -26.12 -1.70
N ASP A 12 5.47 -25.80 -2.38
CA ASP A 12 6.50 -24.89 -1.86
C ASP A 12 5.98 -23.45 -1.72
N ASP A 13 5.17 -22.97 -2.68
CA ASP A 13 4.52 -21.66 -2.58
C ASP A 13 3.58 -21.60 -1.37
N ARG A 14 2.76 -22.65 -1.17
CA ARG A 14 1.85 -22.74 -0.03
C ARG A 14 2.62 -22.78 1.29
N ALA A 15 3.73 -23.52 1.34
CA ALA A 15 4.60 -23.58 2.50
C ALA A 15 5.24 -22.21 2.80
N ALA A 16 5.67 -21.48 1.77
CA ALA A 16 6.23 -20.13 1.93
C ALA A 16 5.20 -19.12 2.45
N ILE A 17 3.96 -19.16 1.94
CA ILE A 17 2.86 -18.34 2.45
C ILE A 17 2.54 -18.69 3.91
N SER A 18 2.44 -19.98 4.22
CA SER A 18 2.17 -20.47 5.58
C SER A 18 3.27 -20.06 6.56
N TYR A 19 4.53 -20.15 6.15
CA TYR A 19 5.68 -19.69 6.92
C TYR A 19 5.59 -18.20 7.23
N ALA A 20 5.32 -17.36 6.22
CA ALA A 20 5.22 -15.92 6.43
C ALA A 20 4.04 -15.54 7.35
N VAL A 21 2.88 -16.19 7.20
CA VAL A 21 1.74 -16.02 8.11
C VAL A 21 2.13 -16.38 9.54
N ALA A 22 2.84 -17.50 9.76
CA ALA A 22 3.29 -17.93 11.07
C ALA A 22 4.31 -16.97 11.72
N HIS A 23 4.96 -16.12 10.92
CA HIS A 23 5.94 -15.12 11.38
C HIS A 23 5.37 -13.70 11.42
N ASP A 24 4.05 -13.55 11.57
CA ASP A 24 3.38 -12.26 11.75
C ASP A 24 3.62 -11.29 10.57
N VAL A 25 3.71 -11.82 9.34
CA VAL A 25 3.87 -11.02 8.12
C VAL A 25 2.50 -10.68 7.51
N VAL A 26 2.30 -9.41 7.15
CA VAL A 26 1.15 -9.00 6.33
C VAL A 26 1.48 -9.26 4.86
N LEU A 27 0.87 -10.31 4.29
CA LEU A 27 1.02 -10.65 2.88
C LEU A 27 -0.03 -9.91 2.04
N VAL A 28 0.43 -9.13 1.04
CA VAL A 28 -0.44 -8.37 0.13
C VAL A 28 -0.09 -8.76 -1.31
N ALA A 29 -1.10 -9.09 -2.12
CA ALA A 29 -0.92 -9.50 -3.51
C ALA A 29 -2.00 -8.95 -4.44
N GLY A 30 -1.64 -8.68 -5.69
CA GLY A 30 -2.58 -8.22 -6.72
C GLY A 30 -3.43 -9.36 -7.25
N THR A 31 -4.71 -9.11 -7.52
CA THR A 31 -5.63 -10.17 -7.99
C THR A 31 -5.31 -10.66 -9.41
N GLY A 32 -4.64 -9.81 -10.21
CA GLY A 32 -4.28 -10.05 -11.61
C GLY A 32 -5.01 -9.11 -12.58
N ASN A 33 -4.54 -9.07 -13.83
CA ASN A 33 -4.87 -8.01 -14.82
C ASN A 33 -5.56 -8.55 -16.08
N LEU A 34 -6.40 -9.60 -15.96
CA LEU A 34 -7.07 -10.25 -17.10
C LEU A 34 -8.60 -10.12 -17.08
N GLY A 35 -9.19 -9.46 -16.08
CA GLY A 35 -10.64 -9.43 -15.88
C GLY A 35 -11.22 -10.82 -15.58
N SER A 36 -10.41 -11.73 -15.06
CA SER A 36 -10.71 -13.15 -14.85
C SER A 36 -10.79 -13.47 -13.35
N VAL A 37 -10.70 -14.75 -12.99
CA VAL A 37 -10.65 -15.21 -11.59
C VAL A 37 -9.38 -14.74 -10.87
N VAL A 38 -9.44 -14.56 -9.55
CA VAL A 38 -8.26 -14.19 -8.73
C VAL A 38 -7.14 -15.21 -8.91
N SER A 39 -5.94 -14.73 -9.22
CA SER A 39 -4.76 -15.57 -9.46
C SER A 39 -3.94 -15.81 -8.18
N TYR A 40 -3.14 -16.87 -8.15
CA TYR A 40 -2.11 -17.02 -7.13
C TYR A 40 -0.99 -15.98 -7.31
N PRO A 41 -0.42 -15.45 -6.21
CA PRO A 41 -0.62 -15.85 -4.82
C PRO A 41 -1.80 -15.15 -4.10
N ALA A 42 -2.52 -14.22 -4.74
CA ALA A 42 -3.62 -13.51 -4.10
C ALA A 42 -4.79 -14.42 -3.68
N ALA A 43 -4.97 -15.54 -4.39
CA ALA A 43 -5.98 -16.54 -4.04
C ALA A 43 -5.68 -17.34 -2.75
N PHE A 44 -4.45 -17.30 -2.22
CA PHE A 44 -4.12 -18.06 -1.01
C PHE A 44 -4.86 -17.54 0.24
N PRO A 45 -5.33 -18.45 1.12
CA PRO A 45 -5.81 -18.08 2.44
C PRO A 45 -4.74 -17.32 3.22
N GLY A 46 -5.17 -16.29 3.95
CA GLY A 46 -4.27 -15.42 4.70
C GLY A 46 -3.65 -14.26 3.90
N VAL A 47 -3.79 -14.23 2.57
CA VAL A 47 -3.26 -13.14 1.73
C VAL A 47 -4.31 -12.05 1.51
N VAL A 48 -3.90 -10.78 1.65
CA VAL A 48 -4.72 -9.62 1.27
C VAL A 48 -4.69 -9.49 -0.26
N ALA A 49 -5.75 -9.94 -0.92
CA ALA A 49 -5.92 -9.84 -2.36
C ALA A 49 -6.44 -8.45 -2.74
N VAL A 50 -5.72 -7.76 -3.63
CA VAL A 50 -5.97 -6.36 -3.97
C VAL A 50 -6.37 -6.22 -5.44
N GLY A 51 -7.60 -5.76 -5.67
CA GLY A 51 -8.08 -5.35 -6.98
C GLY A 51 -7.79 -3.89 -7.30
N ALA A 52 -7.98 -3.50 -8.56
CA ALA A 52 -7.73 -2.15 -9.05
C ALA A 52 -9.01 -1.36 -9.31
N ILE A 53 -9.02 -0.10 -8.90
CA ILE A 53 -10.04 0.89 -9.25
C ILE A 53 -9.45 2.08 -10.01
N ASP A 54 -10.31 2.76 -10.77
CA ASP A 54 -10.00 4.03 -11.40
C ASP A 54 -10.14 5.24 -10.45
N ARG A 55 -9.94 6.44 -10.99
CA ARG A 55 -10.05 7.70 -10.22
C ARG A 55 -11.47 8.01 -9.74
N GLN A 56 -12.48 7.41 -10.35
CA GLN A 56 -13.89 7.53 -9.98
C GLN A 56 -14.29 6.48 -8.94
N GLY A 57 -13.39 5.53 -8.63
CA GLY A 57 -13.64 4.44 -7.71
C GLY A 57 -14.31 3.24 -8.36
N ASN A 58 -14.46 3.20 -9.69
CA ASN A 58 -15.01 2.04 -10.39
C ASN A 58 -13.93 0.97 -10.50
N VAL A 59 -14.30 -0.30 -10.33
CA VAL A 59 -13.37 -1.42 -10.55
C VAL A 59 -12.93 -1.45 -12.01
N TRP A 60 -11.60 -1.49 -12.21
CA TRP A 60 -11.00 -1.60 -13.53
C TRP A 60 -11.43 -2.89 -14.21
N ASP A 61 -11.80 -2.83 -15.49
CA ASP A 61 -12.33 -3.99 -16.23
C ASP A 61 -11.36 -5.17 -16.26
N HIS A 62 -10.05 -4.90 -16.28
CA HIS A 62 -9.02 -5.93 -16.25
C HIS A 62 -8.64 -6.38 -14.83
N SER A 63 -9.17 -5.78 -13.77
CA SER A 63 -8.97 -6.31 -12.42
C SER A 63 -9.64 -7.67 -12.31
N ASN A 64 -8.88 -8.70 -11.95
CA ASN A 64 -9.44 -10.01 -11.65
C ASN A 64 -10.39 -9.92 -10.44
N ARG A 65 -11.40 -10.81 -10.44
CA ARG A 65 -12.58 -10.81 -9.57
C ARG A 65 -12.78 -12.20 -8.97
N GLY A 66 -13.42 -12.28 -7.82
CA GLY A 66 -13.73 -13.53 -7.12
C GLY A 66 -13.89 -13.32 -5.63
N PRO A 67 -14.36 -14.36 -4.91
CA PRO A 67 -14.60 -14.28 -3.47
C PRO A 67 -13.32 -14.02 -2.66
N GLU A 68 -12.14 -14.17 -3.26
CA GLU A 68 -10.86 -13.88 -2.62
C GLU A 68 -10.52 -12.39 -2.53
N VAL A 69 -11.14 -11.53 -3.35
CA VAL A 69 -10.87 -10.08 -3.33
C VAL A 69 -11.09 -9.53 -1.91
N THR A 70 -10.06 -8.90 -1.35
CA THR A 70 -10.10 -8.39 0.03
C THR A 70 -10.40 -6.90 0.03
N LEU A 71 -9.65 -6.13 -0.74
CA LEU A 71 -9.77 -4.69 -0.86
C LEU A 71 -9.51 -4.30 -2.30
N VAL A 72 -9.93 -3.10 -2.67
CA VAL A 72 -9.48 -2.45 -3.89
C VAL A 72 -8.75 -1.15 -3.57
N ALA A 73 -7.85 -0.73 -4.47
CA ALA A 73 -7.12 0.52 -4.34
C ALA A 73 -6.82 1.12 -5.72
N PRO A 74 -6.48 2.42 -5.82
CA PRO A 74 -6.14 3.07 -7.09
C PRO A 74 -5.12 2.26 -7.88
N GLY A 75 -5.48 1.91 -9.12
CA GLY A 75 -4.66 1.09 -10.00
C GLY A 75 -4.78 1.46 -11.47
N VAL A 76 -5.40 2.58 -11.82
CA VAL A 76 -5.51 3.08 -13.19
C VAL A 76 -4.96 4.50 -13.26
N GLY A 77 -4.09 4.75 -14.25
CA GLY A 77 -3.43 6.04 -14.46
C GLY A 77 -2.46 6.38 -13.34
N ILE A 78 -1.78 5.38 -12.76
CA ILE A 78 -0.89 5.59 -11.61
C ILE A 78 0.48 6.09 -12.08
N ALA A 79 0.83 7.29 -11.63
CA ALA A 79 2.18 7.82 -11.78
C ALA A 79 3.16 7.09 -10.85
N SER A 80 4.26 6.61 -11.40
CA SER A 80 5.34 5.96 -10.65
C SER A 80 6.70 6.28 -11.25
N ALA A 81 7.78 6.01 -10.51
CA ALA A 81 9.14 6.19 -11.01
C ALA A 81 9.36 5.35 -12.28
N GLY A 82 9.84 6.02 -13.32
CA GLY A 82 10.31 5.40 -14.56
C GLY A 82 11.79 5.00 -14.44
N ASN A 83 12.28 4.29 -15.45
CA ASN A 83 13.66 3.79 -15.48
C ASN A 83 14.52 4.40 -16.59
N LYS A 84 13.99 5.39 -17.33
CA LYS A 84 14.73 6.02 -18.43
C LYS A 84 15.68 7.12 -17.96
N SER A 85 15.46 7.70 -16.78
CA SER A 85 16.34 8.68 -16.14
C SER A 85 16.06 8.79 -14.64
N THR A 86 16.88 9.56 -13.90
CA THR A 86 16.68 9.84 -12.46
C THR A 86 15.46 10.73 -12.15
N THR A 87 14.85 11.33 -13.17
CA THR A 87 13.67 12.20 -13.05
C THR A 87 12.48 11.65 -13.84
N ASP A 88 12.61 10.43 -14.37
CA ASP A 88 11.60 9.81 -15.23
C ASP A 88 10.38 9.37 -14.42
N TYR A 89 9.20 9.60 -15.00
CA TYR A 89 7.92 9.12 -14.49
C TYR A 89 7.22 8.33 -15.58
N ARG A 90 6.58 7.24 -15.19
CA ARG A 90 5.70 6.45 -16.04
C ARG A 90 4.29 6.45 -15.48
N TYR A 91 3.32 6.24 -16.38
CA TYR A 91 1.94 5.94 -16.02
C TYR A 91 1.66 4.48 -16.36
N ALA A 92 0.97 3.78 -15.47
CA ALA A 92 0.57 2.40 -15.69
C ALA A 92 -0.79 2.11 -15.04
N ASP A 93 -1.39 1.05 -15.56
CA ASP A 93 -2.59 0.44 -15.03
C ASP A 93 -2.24 -0.96 -14.54
N GLY A 94 -2.74 -1.35 -13.37
CA GLY A 94 -2.52 -2.68 -12.83
C GLY A 94 -2.90 -2.82 -11.36
N THR A 95 -3.33 -4.02 -11.01
CA THR A 95 -3.45 -4.46 -9.61
C THR A 95 -2.10 -4.44 -8.88
N SER A 96 -0.99 -4.42 -9.62
CA SER A 96 0.36 -4.20 -9.11
C SER A 96 0.52 -2.87 -8.37
N ASP A 97 -0.06 -1.79 -8.89
CA ASP A 97 0.02 -0.45 -8.30
C ASP A 97 -0.93 -0.36 -7.09
N SER A 98 -2.15 -0.92 -7.21
CA SER A 98 -3.08 -1.07 -6.09
C SER A 98 -2.46 -1.84 -4.91
N THR A 99 -1.73 -2.92 -5.21
CA THR A 99 -1.01 -3.74 -4.21
C THR A 99 0.03 -2.90 -3.45
N ALA A 100 0.73 -1.99 -4.14
CA ALA A 100 1.70 -1.11 -3.51
C ALA A 100 1.02 -0.13 -2.53
N TYR A 101 -0.12 0.46 -2.91
CA TYR A 101 -0.90 1.32 -2.01
C TYR A 101 -1.37 0.59 -0.75
N VAL A 102 -1.93 -0.62 -0.87
CA VAL A 102 -2.38 -1.39 0.31
C VAL A 102 -1.19 -1.82 1.17
N SER A 103 -0.06 -2.18 0.56
CA SER A 103 1.18 -2.48 1.30
C SER A 103 1.67 -1.25 2.09
N ALA A 104 1.59 -0.05 1.50
CA ALA A 104 1.93 1.19 2.18
C ALA A 104 0.98 1.48 3.36
N ILE A 105 -0.33 1.23 3.21
CA ILE A 105 -1.29 1.36 4.31
C ILE A 105 -0.94 0.40 5.46
N ALA A 106 -0.65 -0.87 5.16
CA ALA A 106 -0.23 -1.83 6.19
C ALA A 106 1.04 -1.37 6.94
N ALA A 107 2.03 -0.84 6.22
CA ALA A 107 3.24 -0.28 6.80
C ALA A 107 2.96 0.95 7.68
N LEU A 108 2.10 1.87 7.24
CA LEU A 108 1.68 3.04 8.03
C LEU A 108 0.97 2.62 9.32
N VAL A 109 0.08 1.62 9.25
CA VAL A 109 -0.59 1.08 10.44
C VAL A 109 0.42 0.48 11.41
N ARG A 110 1.37 -0.35 10.93
CA ARG A 110 2.45 -0.92 11.77
C ARG A 110 3.34 0.16 12.37
N ALA A 111 3.63 1.23 11.64
CA ALA A 111 4.45 2.34 12.14
C ALA A 111 3.74 3.10 13.28
N LYS A 112 2.43 3.34 13.14
CA LYS A 112 1.63 4.03 14.16
C LYS A 112 1.27 3.14 15.35
N TYR A 113 1.06 1.85 15.10
CA TYR A 113 0.61 0.86 16.08
C TYR A 113 1.53 -0.36 16.07
N PRO A 114 2.77 -0.24 16.57
CA PRO A 114 3.80 -1.27 16.44
C PRO A 114 3.51 -2.58 17.19
N ALA A 115 2.60 -2.54 18.16
CA ALA A 115 2.19 -3.72 18.94
C ALA A 115 1.11 -4.58 18.27
N LEU A 116 0.51 -4.11 17.16
CA LEU A 116 -0.52 -4.89 16.46
C LEU A 116 0.10 -6.07 15.73
N SER A 117 -0.56 -7.21 15.83
CA SER A 117 -0.31 -8.38 14.98
C SER A 117 -0.71 -8.11 13.51
N ALA A 118 -0.21 -8.93 12.59
CA ALA A 118 -0.60 -8.91 11.18
C ALA A 118 -2.11 -9.08 11.01
N GLY A 119 -2.73 -9.98 11.80
CA GLY A 119 -4.17 -10.19 11.75
C GLY A 119 -4.95 -8.94 12.14
N GLN A 120 -4.51 -8.21 13.17
CA GLN A 120 -5.12 -6.94 13.57
C GLN A 120 -4.89 -5.84 12.52
N VAL A 121 -3.70 -5.77 11.89
CA VAL A 121 -3.43 -4.83 10.79
C VAL A 121 -4.37 -5.10 9.61
N ILE A 122 -4.52 -6.37 9.21
CA ILE A 122 -5.45 -6.78 8.15
C ILE A 122 -6.90 -6.42 8.52
N ARG A 123 -7.32 -6.72 9.76
CA ARG A 123 -8.67 -6.42 10.25
C ARG A 123 -8.93 -4.91 10.31
N ARG A 124 -7.94 -4.07 10.65
CA ARG A 124 -8.04 -2.60 10.55
C ARG A 124 -8.26 -2.16 9.11
N MET A 125 -7.47 -2.66 8.16
CA MET A 125 -7.64 -2.29 6.74
C MET A 125 -9.02 -2.71 6.20
N ILE A 126 -9.50 -3.89 6.58
CA ILE A 126 -10.84 -4.39 6.19
C ILE A 126 -11.96 -3.54 6.79
N THR A 127 -11.95 -3.34 8.11
CA THR A 127 -13.06 -2.67 8.82
C THR A 127 -13.12 -1.16 8.57
N SER A 128 -12.04 -0.58 8.04
CA SER A 128 -11.95 0.84 7.71
C SER A 128 -12.11 1.15 6.22
N ALA A 129 -12.33 0.13 5.40
CA ALA A 129 -12.54 0.31 3.97
C ALA A 129 -13.70 1.27 3.69
N ALA A 130 -13.57 2.10 2.65
CA ALA A 130 -14.63 2.96 2.19
C ALA A 130 -15.62 2.18 1.31
N ALA A 131 -16.90 2.54 1.40
CA ALA A 131 -17.93 1.93 0.58
C ALA A 131 -17.68 2.21 -0.93
N PRO A 132 -18.05 1.27 -1.82
CA PRO A 132 -18.04 1.49 -3.26
C PRO A 132 -18.89 2.70 -3.68
N PRO A 133 -18.50 3.43 -4.74
CA PRO A 133 -19.30 4.55 -5.26
C PRO A 133 -20.62 4.09 -5.89
N ASP A 134 -20.71 2.82 -6.30
CA ASP A 134 -21.93 2.22 -6.86
C ASP A 134 -22.90 1.69 -5.78
N HIS A 135 -22.58 1.89 -4.50
CA HIS A 135 -23.36 1.41 -3.36
C HIS A 135 -23.60 -0.12 -3.32
N SER A 136 -22.80 -0.90 -4.05
CA SER A 136 -22.86 -2.35 -3.96
C SER A 136 -22.63 -2.83 -2.53
N GLN A 137 -23.38 -3.86 -2.13
CA GLN A 137 -23.19 -4.50 -0.83
C GLN A 137 -21.81 -5.16 -0.78
N VAL A 138 -21.10 -4.99 0.34
CA VAL A 138 -19.79 -5.58 0.59
C VAL A 138 -19.86 -6.54 1.81
N PRO A 139 -19.07 -7.62 1.84
CA PRO A 139 -18.08 -8.01 0.84
C PRO A 139 -18.70 -8.54 -0.47
N ASN A 140 -18.05 -8.27 -1.62
CA ASN A 140 -18.41 -8.84 -2.91
C ASN A 140 -17.19 -9.15 -3.79
N ASP A 141 -17.39 -9.89 -4.87
CA ASP A 141 -16.31 -10.40 -5.74
C ASP A 141 -15.53 -9.33 -6.52
N ARG A 142 -15.95 -8.07 -6.46
CA ARG A 142 -15.35 -6.94 -7.20
C ARG A 142 -14.59 -5.99 -6.28
N TYR A 143 -15.22 -5.57 -5.19
CA TYR A 143 -14.67 -4.62 -4.24
C TYR A 143 -14.06 -5.28 -3.01
N GLY A 144 -14.28 -6.58 -2.79
CA GLY A 144 -14.03 -7.21 -1.51
C GLY A 144 -14.79 -6.45 -0.42
N TYR A 145 -14.12 -6.10 0.66
CA TYR A 145 -14.66 -5.29 1.75
C TYR A 145 -14.76 -3.79 1.44
N GLY A 146 -14.23 -3.33 0.30
CA GLY A 146 -14.33 -1.94 -0.15
C GLY A 146 -12.99 -1.33 -0.57
N ILE A 147 -12.98 -0.01 -0.71
CA ILE A 147 -11.83 0.78 -1.14
C ILE A 147 -10.91 1.05 0.05
N ALA A 148 -9.63 0.67 -0.05
CA ALA A 148 -8.66 0.88 1.02
C ALA A 148 -8.53 2.38 1.38
N SER A 149 -8.62 2.69 2.68
CA SER A 149 -8.62 4.08 3.18
C SER A 149 -7.50 4.29 4.19
N PRO A 150 -6.39 4.98 3.82
CA PRO A 150 -5.27 5.22 4.73
C PRO A 150 -5.69 5.99 5.99
N SER A 151 -6.48 7.06 5.83
CA SER A 151 -6.90 7.92 6.95
C SER A 151 -7.77 7.17 7.96
N LYS A 152 -8.75 6.39 7.48
CA LYS A 152 -9.61 5.57 8.36
C LYS A 152 -8.83 4.42 9.00
N ALA A 153 -7.92 3.77 8.25
CA ALA A 153 -7.07 2.71 8.78
C ALA A 153 -6.12 3.20 9.88
N LEU A 154 -5.79 4.50 9.91
CA LEU A 154 -4.95 5.14 10.92
C LEU A 154 -5.75 5.79 12.07
N ALA A 155 -7.08 5.84 12.01
CA ALA A 155 -7.91 6.40 13.08
C ALA A 155 -7.99 5.45 14.29
N PRO A 156 -8.08 5.93 15.55
CA PRO A 156 -8.20 5.05 16.72
C PRO A 156 -9.31 4.01 16.56
N ASN A 157 -9.02 2.73 16.83
CA ASN A 157 -9.98 1.64 16.72
C ASN A 157 -9.74 0.60 17.82
N PRO A 158 -10.07 0.92 19.08
CA PRO A 158 -9.79 0.05 20.22
C PRO A 158 -10.51 -1.30 20.14
N ALA A 159 -11.62 -1.40 19.39
CA ALA A 159 -12.32 -2.66 19.18
C ALA A 159 -11.48 -3.65 18.36
N VAL A 160 -10.78 -3.17 17.33
CA VAL A 160 -9.85 -4.02 16.56
C VAL A 160 -8.52 -4.20 17.29
N ASP A 161 -8.00 -3.13 17.91
CA ASP A 161 -6.69 -3.13 18.57
C ASP A 161 -6.65 -4.07 19.79
N ASN A 162 -7.77 -4.24 20.50
CA ASN A 162 -7.93 -5.20 21.60
C ASN A 162 -8.63 -6.52 21.16
N GLY A 163 -8.94 -6.64 19.87
CA GLY A 163 -9.64 -7.78 19.30
C GLY A 163 -8.72 -8.98 19.01
N PRO A 164 -9.24 -9.98 18.28
CA PRO A 164 -8.49 -11.20 17.97
C PRO A 164 -7.26 -10.90 17.09
N LYS A 165 -6.15 -11.62 17.36
CA LYS A 165 -4.84 -11.44 16.71
C LYS A 165 -4.63 -12.28 15.46
N ASP A 166 -5.44 -13.32 15.32
CA ASP A 166 -5.48 -14.21 14.17
C ASP A 166 -5.81 -13.44 12.87
N ASN A 167 -5.24 -13.91 11.77
CA ASN A 167 -5.50 -13.37 10.45
C ASN A 167 -6.93 -13.77 10.01
N PRO A 168 -7.84 -12.80 9.79
CA PRO A 168 -9.24 -13.08 9.45
C PRO A 168 -9.43 -13.78 8.09
N LEU A 169 -8.36 -13.89 7.29
CA LEU A 169 -8.43 -14.43 5.93
C LEU A 169 -7.98 -15.91 5.86
N LEU A 170 -7.62 -16.53 6.98
CA LEU A 170 -7.15 -17.93 7.00
C LEU A 170 -8.25 -18.95 6.71
N THR A 171 -9.50 -18.60 6.99
CA THR A 171 -10.66 -19.46 6.73
C THR A 171 -11.29 -19.21 5.36
N ARG A 172 -10.69 -18.36 4.53
CA ARG A 172 -11.17 -18.10 3.17
C ARG A 172 -11.04 -19.37 2.33
N VAL A 173 -12.10 -19.73 1.61
CA VAL A 173 -12.10 -20.83 0.65
C VAL A 173 -11.37 -20.38 -0.64
N GLU A 174 -10.46 -21.22 -1.12
CA GLU A 174 -9.83 -21.08 -2.44
C GLU A 174 -10.86 -21.48 -3.51
N SER A 175 -11.43 -20.52 -4.23
CA SER A 175 -12.54 -20.78 -5.17
C SER A 175 -12.08 -21.56 -6.40
N GLN A 176 -10.78 -21.56 -6.68
CA GLN A 176 -10.14 -22.32 -7.77
C GLN A 176 -9.73 -23.74 -7.34
N GLY A 177 -10.06 -24.14 -6.10
CA GLY A 177 -9.61 -25.37 -5.48
C GLY A 177 -8.16 -25.30 -5.01
N ALA A 178 -7.84 -26.04 -3.95
CA ALA A 178 -6.46 -26.26 -3.56
C ALA A 178 -5.79 -27.13 -4.64
N PRO A 179 -4.70 -26.67 -5.29
CA PRO A 179 -4.02 -27.42 -6.36
C PRO A 179 -3.31 -28.70 -5.88
N ASP A 180 -3.55 -29.13 -4.64
CA ASP A 180 -3.12 -30.42 -4.10
C ASP A 180 -3.94 -31.59 -4.69
N SER A 181 -4.95 -31.29 -5.52
CA SER A 181 -5.69 -32.29 -6.29
C SER A 181 -4.92 -32.66 -7.56
N SER A 182 -4.43 -33.90 -7.63
CA SER A 182 -3.65 -34.51 -8.71
C SER A 182 -4.39 -34.69 -10.05
N SER A 183 -5.31 -33.80 -10.43
CA SER A 183 -6.07 -33.91 -11.67
C SER A 183 -5.99 -32.61 -12.50
N PRO A 184 -5.59 -32.67 -13.78
CA PRO A 184 -5.65 -31.52 -14.66
C PRO A 184 -7.11 -31.17 -14.96
N VAL A 185 -7.54 -29.97 -14.58
CA VAL A 185 -8.75 -29.36 -15.15
C VAL A 185 -8.41 -28.90 -16.57
N ALA A 186 -9.19 -29.33 -17.53
CA ALA A 186 -9.01 -28.98 -18.94
C ALA A 186 -9.18 -27.46 -19.16
N VAL A 187 -8.23 -26.85 -19.85
CA VAL A 187 -8.31 -25.47 -20.34
C VAL A 187 -9.18 -25.48 -21.61
N PRO A 188 -10.20 -24.61 -21.75
CA PRO A 188 -10.81 -24.38 -23.05
C PRO A 188 -9.78 -23.71 -23.97
N GLN A 189 -9.33 -24.45 -24.98
CA GLN A 189 -8.43 -23.95 -26.00
C GLN A 189 -9.14 -22.87 -26.81
N ALA A 190 -8.64 -21.63 -26.77
CA ALA A 190 -9.05 -20.60 -27.71
C ALA A 190 -8.79 -21.10 -29.13
N ALA A 191 -9.78 -20.93 -30.02
CA ALA A 191 -9.76 -21.42 -31.40
C ALA A 191 -8.48 -20.99 -32.11
N GLY A 192 -7.68 -21.99 -32.52
CA GLY A 192 -6.43 -21.80 -33.24
C GLY A 192 -6.66 -21.40 -34.69
N GLY A 193 -6.06 -20.28 -35.10
CA GLY A 193 -5.67 -20.07 -36.48
C GLY A 193 -4.49 -20.98 -36.81
N SER A 194 -4.70 -21.88 -37.77
CA SER A 194 -3.74 -22.87 -38.26
C SER A 194 -2.52 -22.23 -38.92
N HIS A 195 -1.30 -22.60 -38.54
CA HIS A 195 -0.15 -22.71 -39.44
C HIS A 195 0.71 -23.90 -38.97
N GLY A 196 0.81 -24.92 -39.82
CA GLY A 196 1.58 -26.14 -39.59
C GLY A 196 3.08 -25.96 -39.88
N GLY A 197 3.89 -26.83 -39.26
CA GLY A 197 5.31 -26.98 -39.57
C GLY A 197 6.07 -27.57 -38.38
N GLY A 198 6.40 -28.86 -38.45
CA GLY A 198 7.03 -29.61 -37.36
C GLY A 198 8.49 -29.26 -37.08
N GLY A 199 8.95 -29.65 -35.90
CA GLY A 199 10.36 -29.61 -35.49
C GLY A 199 10.51 -29.52 -33.98
N GLY A 200 10.95 -30.61 -33.33
CA GLY A 200 11.14 -30.66 -31.88
C GLY A 200 12.18 -29.66 -31.37
N THR A 201 11.88 -29.01 -30.24
CA THR A 201 12.78 -28.07 -29.57
C THR A 201 13.84 -28.81 -28.75
N PRO A 202 15.15 -28.57 -28.93
CA PRO A 202 16.19 -29.28 -28.18
C PRO A 202 16.49 -28.62 -26.81
N ALA A 203 16.87 -29.46 -25.85
CA ALA A 203 16.98 -29.19 -24.40
C ALA A 203 18.11 -28.25 -23.95
N TRP A 204 18.73 -27.46 -24.84
CA TRP A 204 19.82 -26.53 -24.45
C TRP A 204 19.32 -25.18 -23.91
N LEU A 205 18.02 -24.89 -24.01
CA LEU A 205 17.43 -23.63 -23.51
C LEU A 205 17.39 -23.53 -21.97
N TYR A 206 17.53 -24.64 -21.24
CA TYR A 206 17.59 -24.61 -19.78
C TYR A 206 18.99 -24.35 -19.20
N GLY A 207 20.04 -24.38 -20.03
CA GLY A 207 21.43 -24.23 -19.56
C GLY A 207 21.93 -22.78 -19.45
N ALA A 208 21.36 -21.84 -20.23
CA ALA A 208 21.90 -20.48 -20.33
C ALA A 208 21.39 -19.53 -19.24
N GLY A 209 20.22 -19.77 -18.65
CA GLY A 209 19.62 -18.87 -17.65
C GLY A 209 20.25 -18.97 -16.26
N GLY A 210 20.63 -20.17 -15.82
CA GLY A 210 21.20 -20.40 -14.49
C GLY A 210 22.61 -19.82 -14.33
N GLY A 211 23.45 -19.92 -15.37
CA GLY A 211 24.81 -19.40 -15.33
C GLY A 211 24.88 -17.87 -15.24
N VAL A 212 23.99 -17.16 -15.93
CA VAL A 212 23.94 -15.69 -15.92
C VAL A 212 23.48 -15.17 -14.56
N PHE A 213 22.52 -15.84 -13.92
CA PHE A 213 22.02 -15.45 -12.59
C PHE A 213 23.09 -15.61 -11.50
N VAL A 214 23.82 -16.73 -11.51
CA VAL A 214 24.91 -16.98 -10.53
C VAL A 214 26.04 -15.96 -10.69
N LEU A 215 26.41 -15.62 -11.93
CA LEU A 215 27.46 -14.62 -12.19
C LEU A 215 27.05 -13.21 -11.76
N LEU A 216 25.77 -12.84 -11.92
CA LEU A 216 25.25 -11.54 -11.46
C LEU A 216 25.26 -11.45 -9.93
N VAL A 217 24.81 -12.49 -9.22
CA VAL A 217 24.82 -12.52 -7.75
C VAL A 217 26.25 -12.42 -7.21
N LEU A 218 27.19 -13.17 -7.78
CA LEU A 218 28.60 -13.12 -7.36
C LEU A 218 29.24 -11.75 -7.66
N GLY A 219 28.93 -11.14 -8.80
CA GLY A 219 29.42 -9.81 -9.18
C GLY A 219 28.95 -8.71 -8.22
N VAL A 220 27.65 -8.69 -7.88
CA VAL A 220 27.08 -7.73 -6.93
C VAL A 220 27.67 -7.92 -5.53
N THR A 221 27.84 -9.17 -5.09
CA THR A 221 28.40 -9.47 -3.77
C THR A 221 29.87 -9.03 -3.66
N PHE A 222 30.65 -9.18 -4.74
CA PHE A 222 32.03 -8.72 -4.82
C PHE A 222 32.13 -7.18 -4.82
N LEU A 223 31.27 -6.49 -5.59
CA LEU A 223 31.22 -5.03 -5.63
C LEU A 223 30.86 -4.41 -4.27
N VAL A 224 29.87 -4.97 -3.57
CA VAL A 224 29.49 -4.51 -2.22
C VAL A 224 30.61 -4.76 -1.20
N ARG A 225 31.31 -5.90 -1.28
CA ARG A 225 32.46 -6.17 -0.41
C ARG A 225 33.66 -5.27 -0.70
N ARG A 226 33.91 -4.90 -1.96
CA ARG A 226 34.98 -3.97 -2.34
C ARG A 226 34.66 -2.56 -1.87
N ALA A 227 33.44 -2.07 -2.06
CA ALA A 227 33.02 -0.74 -1.63
C ALA A 227 33.12 -0.56 -0.10
N ARG A 228 32.86 -1.63 0.67
CA ARG A 228 33.00 -1.62 2.14
C ARG A 228 34.45 -1.64 2.63
N ARG A 229 35.41 -2.02 1.79
CA ARG A 229 36.84 -2.06 2.14
C ARG A 229 37.58 -0.77 1.81
N THR A 230 37.01 0.10 0.99
CA THR A 230 37.67 1.30 0.47
C THR A 230 36.96 2.61 0.84
N ALA A 231 36.14 2.64 1.89
CA ALA A 231 35.54 3.88 2.37
C ALA A 231 36.49 4.58 3.36
N PRO A 232 37.20 5.66 2.97
CA PRO A 232 37.85 6.54 3.92
C PRO A 232 36.82 7.38 4.68
N VAL A 233 37.12 7.63 5.95
CA VAL A 233 36.37 8.50 6.86
C VAL A 233 36.37 9.93 6.32
N SER A 234 35.22 10.60 6.45
CA SER A 234 34.85 11.93 5.93
C SER A 234 35.88 13.05 6.10
N ALA A 235 35.93 13.95 5.11
CA ALA A 235 36.38 15.33 5.28
C ALA A 235 35.56 16.32 4.41
N ALA A 236 35.09 17.37 5.08
CA ALA A 236 34.77 18.73 4.63
C ALA A 236 33.67 19.00 3.57
N VAL A 237 32.74 19.88 3.96
CA VAL A 237 31.72 20.56 3.15
C VAL A 237 32.36 21.77 2.44
N PRO A 238 32.20 21.97 1.12
CA PRO A 238 32.46 23.24 0.48
C PRO A 238 31.20 24.10 0.37
N THR A 239 31.37 25.37 0.73
CA THR A 239 30.43 26.48 0.65
C THR A 239 30.18 26.96 -0.78
N GLY A 240 28.90 27.19 -1.13
CA GLY A 240 28.44 28.39 -1.85
C GLY A 240 28.38 28.39 -3.39
N VAL A 241 27.16 28.34 -3.95
CA VAL A 241 26.67 29.12 -5.12
C VAL A 241 25.12 29.22 -5.00
N PRO A 242 24.45 30.36 -5.26
CA PRO A 242 23.04 30.58 -4.90
C PRO A 242 22.03 30.04 -5.94
N VAL A 243 20.93 29.45 -5.45
CA VAL A 243 19.74 29.12 -6.25
C VAL A 243 18.62 30.12 -5.89
N PRO A 244 18.01 30.83 -6.85
CA PRO A 244 16.90 31.75 -6.57
C PRO A 244 15.60 30.98 -6.32
N GLY A 245 14.90 31.30 -5.22
CA GLY A 245 13.49 30.96 -5.03
C GLY A 245 13.22 29.79 -4.08
N VAL A 246 13.52 29.97 -2.79
CA VAL A 246 12.86 29.22 -1.71
C VAL A 246 12.61 30.19 -0.55
N TYR A 247 11.36 30.38 -0.18
CA TYR A 247 10.95 31.17 0.99
C TYR A 247 11.48 30.50 2.28
N PRO A 248 12.03 31.27 3.24
CA PRO A 248 12.46 30.70 4.52
C PRO A 248 11.24 30.27 5.36
N PRO A 249 11.39 29.22 6.22
CA PRO A 249 10.35 28.85 7.16
C PRO A 249 10.14 29.97 8.19
N GLN A 250 8.88 30.39 8.38
CA GLN A 250 8.49 31.31 9.44
C GLN A 250 8.83 30.67 10.80
N GLN A 251 9.65 31.38 11.60
CA GLN A 251 9.84 31.06 13.00
C GLN A 251 8.51 31.27 13.75
N PRO A 252 8.16 30.43 14.75
CA PRO A 252 7.00 30.70 15.59
C PRO A 252 7.24 32.00 16.36
N HIS A 253 6.42 33.00 16.09
CA HIS A 253 6.41 34.26 16.84
C HIS A 253 6.11 33.96 18.31
N GLN A 254 7.02 34.37 19.20
CA GLN A 254 6.70 34.52 20.62
C GLN A 254 5.56 35.53 20.75
N ALA A 255 4.46 35.14 21.41
CA ALA A 255 3.36 36.03 21.71
C ALA A 255 3.85 37.16 22.66
N GLN A 256 4.03 38.36 22.11
CA GLN A 256 4.18 39.57 22.91
C GLN A 256 2.81 39.99 23.45
N TYR A 257 2.65 39.94 24.77
CA TYR A 257 1.50 40.51 25.45
C TYR A 257 1.50 42.05 25.30
N PRO A 258 0.38 42.69 24.94
CA PRO A 258 0.31 44.15 24.89
C PRO A 258 0.43 44.76 26.29
N GLN A 259 1.32 45.74 26.44
CA GLN A 259 1.40 46.60 27.61
C GLN A 259 0.19 47.57 27.64
N PRO A 260 -0.41 47.85 28.81
CA PRO A 260 -1.51 48.81 28.90
C PRO A 260 -1.02 50.25 28.73
N HIS A 261 -1.77 51.04 27.94
CA HIS A 261 -1.52 52.46 27.69
C HIS A 261 -1.74 53.32 28.95
N PRO A 262 -0.96 54.41 29.16
CA PRO A 262 -1.23 55.39 30.20
C PRO A 262 -2.51 56.19 29.89
N GLN A 263 -3.42 56.29 30.86
CA GLN A 263 -4.60 57.15 30.79
C GLN A 263 -4.22 58.62 30.99
N SER A 264 -4.69 59.50 30.10
CA SER A 264 -4.64 60.96 30.30
C SER A 264 -5.74 61.41 31.27
N PRO A 265 -5.53 62.45 32.11
CA PRO A 265 -6.48 62.85 33.15
C PRO A 265 -7.66 63.66 32.59
N TYR A 266 -8.86 63.41 33.12
CA TYR A 266 -10.06 64.21 32.88
C TYR A 266 -10.02 65.58 33.59
N PRO A 267 -10.65 66.63 33.03
CA PRO A 267 -10.75 67.95 33.68
C PRO A 267 -11.77 67.94 34.83
N PRO A 268 -11.61 68.82 35.85
CA PRO A 268 -12.43 68.80 37.05
C PRO A 268 -13.87 69.29 36.79
N GLN A 269 -14.84 68.49 37.26
CA GLN A 269 -16.25 68.87 37.32
C GLN A 269 -16.52 69.75 38.54
N GLN A 270 -17.30 70.81 38.32
CA GLN A 270 -17.76 71.77 39.33
C GLN A 270 -18.75 71.11 40.30
N TYR A 271 -18.61 71.48 41.58
CA TYR A 271 -19.40 71.00 42.71
C TYR A 271 -20.71 71.79 42.84
N ASP A 272 -21.84 71.09 42.84
CA ASP A 272 -23.17 71.63 43.17
C ASP A 272 -23.70 70.90 44.42
N PRO A 273 -23.86 71.57 45.59
CA PRO A 273 -24.30 70.93 46.82
C PRO A 273 -25.81 71.10 47.00
N GLY A 274 -26.58 70.02 46.81
CA GLY A 274 -28.00 70.03 47.13
C GLY A 274 -28.60 68.63 47.27
N ALA A 275 -29.10 68.36 48.48
CA ALA A 275 -30.06 67.31 48.85
C ALA A 275 -29.57 65.86 49.11
N ASP A 276 -29.11 65.65 50.35
CA ASP A 276 -29.50 64.52 51.22
C ASP A 276 -31.05 64.60 51.49
N PRO A 277 -31.80 63.62 52.06
CA PRO A 277 -31.47 62.26 52.50
C PRO A 277 -32.49 61.14 52.14
N ARG A 278 -32.04 59.89 52.34
CA ARG A 278 -32.75 58.71 52.90
C ARG A 278 -34.24 58.48 52.56
N ALA A 279 -34.55 57.35 51.91
CA ALA A 279 -35.66 56.47 52.31
C ALA A 279 -35.69 55.13 51.52
N ARG A 280 -35.53 54.05 52.29
CA ARG A 280 -36.00 52.65 52.07
C ARG A 280 -35.25 51.77 51.08
#